data_AF-A0AAN7VND0-F1
#
_entry.id   AF-A0AAN7VND0-F1
#
_cell.length_a   1.000
_cell.length_b   1.000
_cell.length_c   1.000
_cell.angle_alpha   90.00
_cell.angle_beta   90.00
_cell.angle_gamma   90.00
#
_symmetry.space_group_name_H-M   'P 1'
#
loop_
_entity.id
_entity.type
_entity.pdbx_description
1 polymer ?
#
loop_
_entity_poly.entity_id
_entity_poly.type
_entity_poly.pdbx_seq_one_letter_code
_entity_poly.pdbx_strand_id
1 'polypeptide(L)'
;MATDNLVLGFDYFTTLSGIAKIAEEIANFAGIISVAVGGTSPRGHAFLVCAFFAFIATACLLIFYVTQLASKFDIPWYKIELFLCGLLVAFYIIVSSLVLIVPAPAYMAGGIFGFIAVVIYGIDGLHKIKNIYYG
;
A
#
# COMPACT_ATOMS: atom_id res chain seq x y z
N MET A 1 18.57 -12.13 15.18
CA MET A 1 17.28 -12.18 15.89
C MET A 1 16.22 -11.16 15.44
N ALA A 2 16.51 -10.18 14.57
CA ALA A 2 15.46 -9.42 13.86
C ALA A 2 15.30 -9.82 12.38
N THR A 3 16.28 -10.54 11.83
CA THR A 3 16.41 -10.87 10.40
C THR A 3 16.14 -12.33 10.05
N ASP A 4 16.03 -13.21 11.05
CA ASP A 4 16.16 -14.67 10.84
C ASP A 4 14.96 -15.31 10.14
N ASN A 5 13.86 -14.55 9.94
CA ASN A 5 12.63 -15.01 9.29
C ASN A 5 12.24 -14.17 8.05
N LEU A 6 13.10 -13.26 7.59
CA LEU A 6 12.82 -12.46 6.38
C LEU A 6 13.18 -13.28 5.14
N VAL A 7 12.17 -13.64 4.35
CA VAL A 7 12.38 -14.13 2.98
C VAL A 7 12.80 -12.93 2.13
N LEU A 8 13.95 -13.02 1.46
CA LEU A 8 14.55 -11.93 0.70
C LEU A 8 14.92 -12.40 -0.71
N GLY A 9 15.16 -11.47 -1.62
CA GLY A 9 15.47 -11.80 -3.01
C GLY A 9 14.23 -12.09 -3.84
N PHE A 10 14.40 -12.81 -4.95
CA PHE A 10 13.29 -13.15 -5.85
C PHE A 10 12.24 -14.05 -5.18
N ASP A 11 12.63 -14.84 -4.18
CA ASP A 11 11.71 -15.68 -3.41
C ASP A 11 10.68 -14.84 -2.64
N TYR A 12 10.97 -13.57 -2.36
CA TYR A 12 10.02 -12.67 -1.70
C TYR A 12 8.72 -12.53 -2.50
N PHE A 13 8.77 -12.57 -3.83
CA PHE A 13 7.58 -12.50 -4.69
C PHE A 13 6.64 -13.69 -4.53
N THR A 14 7.13 -14.82 -4.00
CA THR A 14 6.32 -16.02 -3.74
C THR A 14 5.64 -15.97 -2.37
N THR A 15 6.03 -15.04 -1.51
CA THR A 15 5.44 -14.88 -0.18
C THR A 15 4.11 -14.15 -0.25
N LEU A 16 3.23 -14.40 0.73
CA LEU A 16 1.97 -13.69 0.83
C LEU A 16 2.16 -12.17 0.93
N SER A 17 3.19 -11.72 1.66
CA SER A 17 3.49 -10.28 1.77
C SER A 17 4.00 -9.69 0.46
N GLY A 18 4.85 -10.40 -0.29
CA GLY A 18 5.28 -9.96 -1.61
C GLY A 18 4.15 -9.88 -2.62
N ILE A 19 3.24 -10.86 -2.63
CA ILE A 19 2.03 -10.84 -3.48
C ILE A 19 1.11 -9.68 -3.09
N ALA A 20 0.90 -9.46 -1.78
CA ALA A 20 0.09 -8.35 -1.29
C ALA A 20 0.66 -7.00 -1.76
N LYS A 21 1.98 -6.78 -1.66
CA LYS A 21 2.63 -5.56 -2.17
C LYS A 21 2.40 -5.33 -3.65
N ILE A 22 2.51 -6.38 -4.48
CA ILE A 22 2.23 -6.25 -5.91
C ILE A 22 0.76 -5.83 -6.13
N ALA A 23 -0.17 -6.43 -5.38
CA ALA A 23 -1.58 -6.08 -5.47
C ALA A 23 -1.86 -4.63 -5.00
N GLU A 24 -1.19 -4.18 -3.93
CA GLU A 24 -1.22 -2.78 -3.46
C GLU A 24 -0.74 -1.82 -4.57
N GLU A 25 0.41 -2.09 -5.18
CA GLU A 25 0.97 -1.28 -6.27
C GLU A 25 0.01 -1.17 -7.46
N ILE A 26 -0.61 -2.28 -7.87
CA ILE A 26 -1.59 -2.29 -8.95
C ILE A 26 -2.82 -1.44 -8.59
N ALA A 27 -3.34 -1.59 -7.37
CA ALA A 27 -4.50 -0.82 -6.92
C ALA A 27 -4.17 0.68 -6.82
N ASN A 28 -3.01 1.03 -6.28
CA ASN A 28 -2.52 2.40 -6.18
C ASN A 28 -2.38 3.03 -7.57
N PHE A 29 -1.74 2.33 -8.50
CA PHE A 29 -1.52 2.83 -9.87
C PHE A 29 -2.84 3.02 -10.63
N ALA A 30 -3.77 2.06 -10.51
CA ALA A 30 -5.10 2.18 -11.10
C ALA A 30 -5.89 3.37 -10.52
N GLY A 31 -5.81 3.58 -9.20
CA GLY A 31 -6.39 4.74 -8.53
C GLY A 31 -5.78 6.07 -9.00
N ILE A 32 -4.45 6.14 -9.11
CA ILE A 32 -3.72 7.32 -9.60
C ILE A 32 -4.19 7.67 -11.01
N ILE A 33 -4.16 6.71 -11.94
CA ILE A 33 -4.59 6.96 -13.34
C ILE A 33 -6.03 7.44 -13.37
N SER A 34 -6.92 6.76 -12.65
CA SER A 34 -8.36 7.08 -12.64
C SER A 34 -8.61 8.52 -12.18
N VAL A 35 -7.95 8.98 -11.10
CA VAL A 35 -8.13 10.33 -10.59
C VAL A 35 -7.38 11.37 -11.42
N ALA A 36 -6.20 11.04 -11.94
CA ALA A 36 -5.38 11.97 -12.75
C ALA A 36 -6.06 12.37 -14.06
N VAL A 37 -6.79 11.44 -14.70
CA VAL A 37 -7.58 11.77 -15.91
C VAL A 37 -8.88 12.53 -15.60
N GLY A 38 -9.29 12.57 -14.33
CA GLY A 38 -10.52 13.25 -13.87
C GLY A 38 -10.45 14.77 -13.82
N GLY A 39 -9.30 15.36 -14.12
CA GLY A 39 -9.08 16.81 -14.12
C GLY A 39 -8.63 17.36 -12.76
N THR A 40 -8.84 18.65 -12.53
CA THR A 40 -8.38 19.36 -11.32
C THR A 40 -9.50 19.51 -10.29
N SER A 41 -9.29 18.96 -9.11
CA SER A 41 -10.21 19.07 -7.98
C SER A 41 -9.43 18.95 -6.67
N PRO A 42 -9.70 19.76 -5.64
CA PRO A 42 -9.04 19.61 -4.34
C PRO A 42 -9.19 18.20 -3.75
N ARG A 43 -10.34 17.56 -3.98
CA ARG A 43 -10.63 16.18 -3.51
C ARG A 43 -9.80 15.16 -4.29
N GLY A 44 -9.70 15.33 -5.60
CA GLY A 44 -8.84 14.51 -6.46
C GLY A 44 -7.37 14.67 -6.09
N HIS A 45 -6.90 15.89 -5.84
CA HIS A 45 -5.52 16.15 -5.40
C HIS A 45 -5.22 15.51 -4.03
N ALA A 46 -6.15 15.57 -3.07
CA ALA A 46 -5.99 14.89 -1.79
C ALA A 46 -5.84 13.36 -1.98
N PHE A 47 -6.65 12.76 -2.84
CA PHE A 47 -6.51 11.34 -3.21
C PHE A 47 -5.17 11.05 -3.87
N LEU A 48 -4.74 11.87 -4.84
CA LEU A 48 -3.48 11.67 -5.56
C LEU A 48 -2.29 11.76 -4.61
N VAL A 49 -2.25 12.71 -3.67
CA VAL A 49 -1.17 12.81 -2.68
C VAL A 49 -1.08 11.54 -1.84
N CYS A 50 -2.22 11.05 -1.34
CA CYS A 50 -2.27 9.80 -0.60
C CYS A 50 -1.80 8.61 -1.45
N ALA A 51 -2.27 8.52 -2.70
CA ALA A 51 -1.98 7.40 -3.56
C ALA A 51 -0.53 7.38 -4.07
N PHE A 52 0.07 8.53 -4.36
CA PHE A 52 1.49 8.64 -4.68
C PHE A 52 2.36 8.30 -3.48
N PHE A 53 1.98 8.75 -2.27
CA PHE A 53 2.69 8.36 -1.06
C PHE A 53 2.63 6.85 -0.83
N ALA A 54 1.45 6.24 -0.99
CA ALA A 54 1.25 4.80 -0.88
C ALA A 54 2.09 4.02 -1.91
N PHE A 55 2.05 4.43 -3.17
CA PHE A 55 2.80 3.84 -4.28
C PHE A 55 4.31 3.91 -4.03
N ILE A 56 4.84 5.08 -3.66
CA ILE A 56 6.28 5.23 -3.42
C ILE A 56 6.70 4.42 -2.17
N ALA A 57 5.91 4.49 -1.08
CA ALA A 57 6.23 3.78 0.15
C ALA A 57 6.23 2.25 -0.03
N THR A 58 5.19 1.70 -0.66
CA THR A 58 5.09 0.26 -0.93
C THR A 58 6.18 -0.19 -1.92
N ALA A 59 6.45 0.57 -2.99
CA ALA A 59 7.51 0.26 -3.95
C ALA A 59 8.91 0.29 -3.31
N CYS A 60 9.21 1.28 -2.47
CA CYS A 60 10.49 1.35 -1.75
C CYS A 60 10.69 0.12 -0.86
N LEU A 61 9.66 -0.30 -0.10
CA LEU A 61 9.73 -1.50 0.72
C LEU A 61 9.92 -2.77 -0.11
N LEU A 62 9.18 -2.90 -1.23
CA LEU A 62 9.33 -4.01 -2.15
C LEU A 62 10.78 -4.11 -2.67
N ILE A 63 11.36 -2.99 -3.10
CA ILE A 63 12.76 -2.91 -3.54
C ILE A 63 13.70 -3.31 -2.41
N PHE A 64 13.50 -2.85 -1.17
CA PHE A 64 14.37 -3.19 -0.04
C PHE A 64 14.35 -4.68 0.30
N TYR A 65 13.19 -5.35 0.21
CA TYR A 65 13.08 -6.79 0.42
C TYR A 65 13.70 -7.60 -0.73
N VAL A 66 13.46 -7.19 -1.98
CA VAL A 66 14.01 -7.89 -3.16
C VAL A 66 15.53 -7.71 -3.29
N THR A 67 16.06 -6.51 -3.03
CA THR A 67 17.51 -6.24 -3.09
C THR A 67 18.27 -6.70 -1.85
N GLN A 68 17.59 -7.34 -0.89
CA GLN A 68 18.14 -7.74 0.40
C GLN A 68 18.74 -6.57 1.21
N LEU A 69 18.44 -5.32 0.85
CA LEU A 69 18.95 -4.15 1.56
C LEU A 69 18.37 -4.08 2.98
N ALA A 70 17.16 -4.59 3.17
CA ALA A 70 16.50 -4.68 4.47
C ALA A 70 17.34 -5.46 5.51
N SER A 71 18.08 -6.50 5.12
CA SER A 71 18.90 -7.28 6.07
C SER A 71 20.18 -6.57 6.52
N LYS A 72 20.58 -5.49 5.83
CA LYS A 72 21.79 -4.73 6.19
C LYS A 72 21.57 -3.77 7.37
N PHE A 73 20.32 -3.52 7.74
CA PHE A 73 19.96 -2.60 8.82
C PHE A 73 19.22 -3.36 9.92
N ASP A 74 19.64 -3.16 11.17
CA ASP A 74 18.97 -3.74 12.35
C ASP A 74 17.71 -2.93 12.73
N ILE A 75 16.81 -2.82 11.77
CA ILE A 75 15.56 -2.07 11.88
C ILE A 75 14.41 -3.08 11.88
N PRO A 76 13.39 -2.94 12.74
CA PRO A 76 12.22 -3.81 12.74
C PRO A 76 11.30 -3.46 11.56
N TRP A 77 11.74 -3.75 10.33
CA TRP A 77 11.04 -3.45 9.07
C TRP A 77 9.57 -3.86 9.09
N TYR A 78 9.29 -5.02 9.68
CA TYR A 78 7.94 -5.56 9.76
C TYR A 78 6.97 -4.71 10.60
N LYS A 79 7.47 -4.04 11.65
CA LYS A 79 6.67 -3.11 12.47
C LYS A 79 6.42 -1.79 11.75
N ILE A 80 7.43 -1.29 11.03
CA ILE A 80 7.31 -0.08 10.20
C ILE A 80 6.24 -0.31 9.13
N GLU A 81 6.31 -1.47 8.50
CA GLU A 81 5.39 -1.85 7.46
C GLU A 81 3.96 -2.03 7.97
N LEU A 82 3.76 -2.65 9.13
CA LEU A 82 2.45 -2.72 9.79
C LEU A 82 1.88 -1.32 10.06
N PHE A 83 2.72 -0.39 10.55
CA PHE A 83 2.32 0.99 10.77
C PHE A 83 1.90 1.67 9.46
N LEU A 84 2.66 1.47 8.38
CA LEU A 84 2.32 2.00 7.05
C LEU A 84 1.01 1.43 6.51
N CYS A 85 0.77 0.11 6.62
CA CYS A 85 -0.50 -0.49 6.21
C CYS A 85 -1.68 0.16 6.96
N GLY A 86 -1.58 0.31 8.29
CA GLY A 86 -2.63 0.93 9.10
C GLY A 86 -2.86 2.40 8.76
N LEU A 87 -1.78 3.16 8.55
CA LEU A 87 -1.84 4.57 8.15
C LEU A 87 -2.51 4.73 6.78
N LEU A 88 -2.13 3.90 5.80
CA LEU A 88 -2.67 3.93 4.45
C LEU A 88 -4.13 3.50 4.40
N VAL A 89 -4.53 2.49 5.19
CA VAL A 89 -5.96 2.14 5.37
C VAL A 89 -6.76 3.35 5.84
N ALA A 90 -6.31 4.03 6.89
CA ALA A 90 -7.02 5.18 7.44
C ALA A 90 -7.14 6.32 6.42
N PHE A 91 -6.05 6.65 5.73
CA PHE A 91 -6.06 7.72 4.72
C PHE A 91 -6.91 7.34 3.51
N TYR A 92 -6.78 6.12 2.97
CA TYR A 92 -7.57 5.69 1.83
C TYR A 92 -9.07 5.69 2.12
N ILE A 93 -9.54 5.31 3.31
CA ILE A 93 -10.97 5.43 3.67
C ILE A 93 -11.44 6.88 3.51
N ILE A 94 -10.66 7.85 3.99
CA ILE A 94 -11.01 9.27 3.92
C ILE A 94 -10.99 9.76 2.48
N VAL A 95 -9.86 9.63 1.78
CA VAL A 95 -9.70 10.22 0.44
C VAL A 95 -10.57 9.51 -0.62
N SER A 96 -10.81 8.20 -0.47
CA SER A 96 -11.72 7.46 -1.37
C SER A 96 -13.15 7.94 -1.22
N SER A 97 -13.60 8.18 0.02
CA SER A 97 -14.91 8.77 0.30
C SER A 97 -15.04 10.17 -0.30
N LEU A 98 -13.97 10.98 -0.25
CA LEU A 98 -13.96 12.34 -0.82
C LEU A 98 -14.05 12.36 -2.35
N VAL A 99 -13.47 11.40 -3.06
CA VAL A 99 -13.58 11.34 -4.52
C VAL A 99 -14.90 10.70 -4.98
N LEU A 100 -15.49 9.78 -4.21
CA LEU A 100 -16.80 9.19 -4.52
C LEU A 100 -17.95 10.19 -4.52
N ILE A 101 -17.89 11.24 -3.71
CA ILE A 101 -18.94 12.28 -3.69
C ILE A 101 -18.91 13.19 -4.92
N VAL A 102 -17.86 13.12 -5.75
CA VAL A 102 -17.78 13.92 -6.97
C VAL A 102 -18.45 13.13 -8.09
N PRO A 103 -19.51 13.67 -8.74
CA PRO A 103 -20.24 12.96 -9.79
C PRO A 103 -19.48 12.98 -11.12
N ALA A 104 -18.25 12.45 -11.13
CA ALA A 104 -17.45 12.24 -12.32
C ALA A 104 -16.97 10.78 -12.35
N PRO A 105 -17.16 10.06 -13.46
CA PRO A 105 -16.80 8.63 -13.55
C PRO A 105 -15.34 8.33 -13.18
N ALA A 106 -14.42 9.24 -13.56
CA ALA A 106 -13.00 9.14 -13.24
C ALA A 106 -12.72 9.14 -11.73
N TYR A 107 -13.36 10.05 -10.98
CA TYR A 107 -13.23 10.11 -9.52
C TYR A 107 -13.92 8.94 -8.82
N MET A 108 -15.06 8.49 -9.36
CA MET A 108 -15.75 7.31 -8.83
C MET A 108 -14.88 6.04 -8.97
N ALA A 109 -14.28 5.83 -10.15
CA ALA A 109 -13.34 4.74 -10.38
C ALA A 109 -12.14 4.81 -9.43
N GLY A 110 -11.56 5.99 -9.25
CA GLY A 110 -10.49 6.24 -8.28
C GLY A 110 -10.89 5.85 -6.85
N GLY A 111 -12.08 6.25 -6.41
CA GLY A 111 -12.61 5.89 -5.09
C GLY A 111 -12.79 4.38 -4.90
N ILE A 112 -13.28 3.68 -5.92
CA ILE A 112 -13.41 2.20 -5.90
C ILE A 112 -12.03 1.56 -5.75
N PHE A 113 -11.04 1.97 -6.55
CA PHE A 113 -9.67 1.45 -6.42
C PHE A 113 -9.03 1.78 -5.08
N GLY A 114 -9.32 2.95 -4.51
CA GLY A 114 -8.89 3.29 -3.15
C GLY A 114 -9.49 2.39 -2.08
N PHE A 115 -10.78 2.01 -2.19
CA PHE A 115 -11.36 1.00 -1.28
C PHE A 115 -10.83 -0.41 -1.51
N ILE A 116 -10.48 -0.78 -2.76
CA ILE A 116 -9.76 -2.02 -3.03
C ILE A 116 -8.39 -2.00 -2.31
N ALA A 117 -7.66 -0.88 -2.39
CA ALA A 117 -6.40 -0.71 -1.67
C ALA A 117 -6.60 -0.86 -0.15
N VAL A 118 -7.66 -0.30 0.44
CA VAL A 118 -8.01 -0.51 1.87
C VAL A 118 -8.08 -2.00 2.23
N VAL A 119 -8.75 -2.80 1.41
CA VAL A 119 -8.88 -4.24 1.65
C VAL A 119 -7.51 -4.92 1.58
N ILE A 120 -6.72 -4.62 0.56
CA ILE A 120 -5.42 -5.26 0.36
C ILE A 120 -4.45 -4.88 1.50
N TYR A 121 -4.30 -3.58 1.80
CA TYR A 121 -3.48 -3.10 2.92
C TYR A 121 -3.96 -3.64 4.27
N GLY A 122 -5.28 -3.79 4.44
CA GLY A 122 -5.87 -4.40 5.64
C GLY A 122 -5.47 -5.87 5.78
N ILE A 123 -5.54 -6.65 4.70
CA ILE A 123 -5.13 -8.07 4.70
C ILE A 123 -3.62 -8.19 4.95
N ASP A 124 -2.77 -7.38 4.31
CA ASP A 124 -1.32 -7.40 4.55
C ASP A 124 -1.00 -7.01 6.00
N GLY A 125 -1.67 -5.99 6.55
CA GLY A 125 -1.55 -5.59 7.95
C GLY A 125 -1.95 -6.71 8.93
N LEU A 126 -3.06 -7.42 8.68
CA LEU A 126 -3.48 -8.56 9.51
C LEU A 126 -2.48 -9.71 9.43
N HIS A 127 -1.94 -10.00 8.24
CA HIS A 127 -0.88 -10.97 8.08
C HIS A 127 0.36 -10.59 8.91
N LYS A 128 0.67 -9.29 9.00
CA LYS A 128 1.74 -8.77 9.86
C LYS A 128 1.49 -8.93 11.33
N ILE A 129 0.29 -8.65 11.79
CA ILE A 129 -0.08 -8.90 13.19
C ILE A 129 0.10 -10.39 13.50
N LYS A 130 -0.35 -11.28 12.61
CA LYS A 130 -0.21 -12.72 12.81
C LYS A 130 1.25 -13.12 13.00
N ASN A 131 2.15 -12.71 12.11
CA ASN A 131 3.55 -13.13 12.19
C ASN A 131 4.34 -12.45 13.32
N ILE A 132 3.90 -11.29 13.84
CA ILE A 132 4.56 -10.64 15.00
C ILE A 132 4.20 -11.32 16.32
N TYR A 133 2.91 -11.64 16.51
CA TYR A 133 2.40 -12.08 17.81
C TYR A 133 2.23 -13.60 17.91
N TYR A 134 2.11 -14.31 16.79
CA TYR A 134 1.78 -15.74 16.75
C TYR A 134 2.75 -16.55 15.88
N GLY A 135 3.79 -15.93 15.31
CA GLY A 135 4.86 -16.58 14.54
C GLY A 135 6.14 -16.68 15.35
#